data_AF-A0A9E5WXV9-F1
#
_entry.id   AF-A0A9E5WXV9-F1
#
_cell.length_a   1.000
_cell.length_b   1.000
_cell.length_c   1.000
_cell.angle_alpha   90.00
_cell.angle_beta   90.00
_cell.angle_gamma   90.00
#
_symmetry.space_group_name_H-M   'P 1'
#
loop_
_entity.id
_entity.type
_entity.pdbx_description
1 polymer ?
#
loop_
_entity_poly.entity_id
_entity_poly.type
_entity_poly.pdbx_seq_one_letter_code
_entity_poly.pdbx_strand_id
1 'polypeptide(L)'
;MKTEYKQASLTLIGAIAMGTGVMIGAGIFALTGQVAEFSGALFPLAFLTAAVISAFSAYSYIKVSNKYPSAGGIAMILRKSYGPATITGAAALLMAISMVINESLVARTFGAYTLQLFNIDDNGFLVALLAVGLIIFAFLVNIAGNKVISNI
;
A
#
# COMPACT_ATOMS: atom_id res chain seq x y z
N MET A 1 -31.88 -10.45 10.47
CA MET A 1 -30.85 -10.06 9.49
C MET A 1 -29.68 -11.01 9.62
N LYS A 2 -29.44 -11.88 8.63
CA LYS A 2 -28.26 -12.76 8.60
C LYS A 2 -27.08 -11.93 8.10
N THR A 3 -26.18 -11.55 9.00
CA THR A 3 -24.90 -10.94 8.67
C THR A 3 -23.96 -12.02 8.14
N GLU A 4 -23.68 -12.02 6.84
CA GLU A 4 -22.61 -12.83 6.23
C GLU A 4 -21.22 -12.23 6.54
N TYR A 5 -20.90 -12.05 7.83
CA TYR A 5 -19.55 -11.71 8.26
C TYR A 5 -18.88 -12.95 8.83
N LYS A 6 -18.04 -13.62 8.03
CA LYS A 6 -17.09 -14.62 8.55
C LYS A 6 -15.91 -13.88 9.17
N GLN A 7 -15.85 -13.86 10.51
CA GLN A 7 -14.62 -13.52 11.23
C GLN A 7 -13.46 -14.37 10.67
N ALA A 8 -12.35 -13.72 10.30
CA ALA A 8 -11.12 -14.35 9.80
C ALA A 8 -11.17 -14.97 8.39
N SER A 9 -11.61 -14.22 7.37
CA SER A 9 -11.59 -14.67 5.97
C SER A 9 -10.20 -14.66 5.28
N LEU A 10 -9.12 -14.31 5.98
CA LEU A 10 -7.74 -14.53 5.54
C LEU A 10 -7.01 -15.46 6.52
N THR A 11 -6.30 -16.45 5.99
CA THR A 11 -5.35 -17.25 6.81
C THR A 11 -4.18 -16.36 7.24
N LEU A 12 -3.49 -16.74 8.32
CA LEU A 12 -2.28 -16.04 8.76
C LEU A 12 -1.26 -15.92 7.61
N ILE A 13 -1.05 -17.01 6.88
CA ILE A 13 -0.14 -17.05 5.72
C ILE A 13 -0.64 -16.10 4.63
N GLY A 14 -1.94 -16.09 4.33
CA GLY A 14 -2.52 -15.15 3.37
C GLY A 14 -2.31 -13.69 3.76
N ALA A 15 -2.43 -13.37 5.04
CA ALA A 15 -2.22 -12.00 5.55
C ALA A 15 -0.74 -11.59 5.47
N ILE A 16 0.18 -12.50 5.82
CA ILE A 16 1.62 -12.28 5.67
C ILE A 16 1.97 -12.07 4.20
N ALA A 17 1.51 -12.95 3.32
CA ALA A 17 1.78 -12.86 1.89
C ALA A 17 1.26 -11.55 1.28
N MET A 18 0.05 -11.13 1.65
CA MET A 18 -0.52 -9.85 1.21
C MET A 18 0.32 -8.66 1.68
N GLY A 19 0.68 -8.60 2.97
CA GLY A 19 1.48 -7.52 3.53
C GLY A 19 2.88 -7.45 2.92
N THR A 20 3.59 -8.58 2.90
CA THR A 20 4.94 -8.67 2.33
C THR A 20 4.95 -8.40 0.83
N GLY A 21 3.95 -8.85 0.08
CA GLY A 21 3.83 -8.57 -1.36
C GLY A 21 3.77 -7.07 -1.67
N VAL A 22 2.94 -6.32 -0.92
CA VAL A 22 2.85 -4.86 -1.07
C VAL A 22 4.17 -4.18 -0.66
N MET A 23 4.81 -4.62 0.42
CA MET A 23 6.10 -4.07 0.87
C MET A 23 7.23 -4.30 -0.13
N ILE A 24 7.30 -5.48 -0.76
CA ILE A 24 8.29 -5.77 -1.80
C ILE A 24 7.98 -4.96 -3.07
N GLY A 25 6.71 -4.93 -3.49
CA GLY A 25 6.24 -4.16 -4.64
C GLY A 25 6.62 -2.68 -4.57
N ALA A 26 6.19 -1.99 -3.52
CA ALA A 26 6.45 -0.56 -3.35
C ALA A 26 7.86 -0.26 -2.83
N GLY A 27 8.33 -1.00 -1.82
CA GLY A 27 9.62 -0.72 -1.19
C GLY A 27 10.79 -1.11 -2.08
N ILE A 28 10.82 -2.37 -2.50
CA ILE A 28 11.99 -2.91 -3.21
C ILE A 28 12.01 -2.44 -4.66
N PHE A 29 10.91 -2.63 -5.40
CA PHE A 29 10.91 -2.30 -6.82
C PHE A 29 10.78 -0.81 -7.12
N ALA A 30 10.05 -0.04 -6.31
CA ALA A 30 9.84 1.38 -6.61
C ALA A 30 10.85 2.33 -5.97
N LEU A 31 11.30 2.05 -4.73
CA LEU A 31 12.09 3.02 -3.96
C LEU A 31 13.58 2.66 -3.83
N THR A 32 13.98 1.41 -3.97
CA THR A 32 15.39 1.01 -3.72
C THR A 32 16.39 1.79 -4.57
N GLY A 33 16.09 1.99 -5.87
CA GLY A 33 16.97 2.75 -6.76
C GLY A 33 17.17 4.19 -6.29
N GLN A 34 16.09 4.87 -5.91
CA GLN A 34 16.15 6.24 -5.39
C GLN A 34 16.90 6.30 -4.07
N VAL A 35 16.66 5.35 -3.16
CA VAL A 35 17.38 5.29 -1.88
C VAL A 35 18.87 5.04 -2.10
N ALA A 36 19.23 4.19 -3.06
CA ALA A 36 20.62 3.94 -3.44
C ALA A 36 21.29 5.16 -4.09
N GLU A 37 20.55 5.92 -4.90
CA GLU A 37 21.02 7.19 -5.48
C GLU A 37 21.35 8.22 -4.38
N PHE A 38 20.48 8.37 -3.38
CA PHE A 38 20.70 9.31 -2.27
C PHE A 38 21.74 8.82 -1.25
N SER A 39 21.77 7.52 -0.94
CA SER A 39 22.58 6.97 0.15
C SER A 39 23.91 6.35 -0.31
N GLY A 40 24.08 6.16 -1.62
CA GLY A 40 25.23 5.47 -2.21
C GLY A 40 25.44 4.09 -1.60
N ALA A 41 26.68 3.76 -1.26
CA ALA A 41 27.06 2.48 -0.65
C ALA A 41 26.44 2.24 0.74
N LEU A 42 25.91 3.27 1.41
CA LEU A 42 25.28 3.15 2.73
C LEU A 42 23.80 2.77 2.67
N PHE A 43 23.21 2.58 1.48
CA PHE A 43 21.81 2.21 1.35
C PHE A 43 21.38 0.98 2.18
N PRO A 44 22.19 -0.08 2.36
CA PRO A 44 21.78 -1.22 3.18
C PRO A 44 21.59 -0.83 4.65
N LEU A 45 22.43 0.07 5.15
CA LEU A 45 22.34 0.59 6.52
C LEU A 45 21.11 1.48 6.69
N ALA A 46 20.74 2.25 5.66
CA ALA A 46 19.51 3.02 5.65
C ALA A 46 18.27 2.12 5.74
N PHE A 47 18.24 1.02 4.97
CA PHE A 47 17.18 0.01 5.06
C PHE A 47 17.11 -0.67 6.43
N LEU A 48 18.26 -1.01 7.03
CA LEU A 48 18.30 -1.60 8.37
C LEU A 48 17.73 -0.64 9.42
N THR A 49 18.09 0.64 9.32
CA THR A 49 17.57 1.69 10.20
C THR A 49 16.05 1.87 10.04
N ALA A 50 15.57 1.89 8.80
CA ALA A 50 14.14 1.95 8.51
C ALA A 50 13.39 0.72 9.05
N ALA A 51 13.98 -0.48 8.99
CA ALA A 51 13.41 -1.70 9.54
C ALA A 51 13.25 -1.61 11.07
N VAL A 52 14.27 -1.08 11.78
CA VAL A 52 14.20 -0.87 13.24
C VAL A 52 13.09 0.12 13.60
N ILE A 53 12.98 1.24 12.87
CA ILE A 53 11.92 2.24 13.10
C ILE A 53 10.54 1.62 12.85
N SER A 54 10.38 0.86 11.77
CA SER A 54 9.13 0.18 11.42
C SER A 54 8.72 -0.85 12.48
N ALA A 55 9.67 -1.54 13.12
CA ALA A 55 9.39 -2.51 14.18
C ALA A 55 8.69 -1.88 15.40
N PHE A 56 9.06 -0.65 15.79
CA PHE A 56 8.37 0.06 16.87
C PHE A 56 6.90 0.37 16.52
N SER A 57 6.63 0.77 15.27
CA SER A 57 5.28 0.98 14.76
C SER A 57 4.48 -0.32 14.74
N ALA A 58 5.08 -1.41 14.23
CA ALA A 58 4.47 -2.73 14.20
C ALA A 58 4.09 -3.22 15.60
N TYR A 59 4.97 -3.06 16.59
CA TYR A 59 4.68 -3.41 17.98
C TYR A 59 3.45 -2.67 18.53
N SER A 60 3.38 -1.36 18.28
CA SER A 60 2.24 -0.53 18.68
C SER A 60 0.94 -1.01 18.03
N TYR A 61 0.96 -1.32 16.73
CA TYR A 61 -0.20 -1.85 16.01
C TYR A 61 -0.64 -3.22 16.51
N ILE A 62 0.29 -4.13 16.81
CA ILE A 62 -0.02 -5.45 17.37
C ILE A 62 -0.74 -5.29 18.71
N LYS A 63 -0.23 -4.45 19.61
CA LYS A 63 -0.81 -4.25 20.95
C LYS A 63 -2.21 -3.62 20.89
N VAL A 64 -2.41 -2.64 20.02
CA VAL A 64 -3.70 -1.98 19.85
C VAL A 64 -4.73 -2.90 19.17
N SER A 65 -4.32 -3.58 18.09
CA SER A 65 -5.22 -4.46 17.33
C SER A 65 -5.67 -5.68 18.13
N ASN A 66 -4.80 -6.24 18.97
CA ASN A 66 -5.17 -7.33 19.88
C ASN A 66 -6.17 -6.88 20.96
N LYS A 67 -6.07 -5.63 21.44
CA LYS A 67 -6.97 -5.10 22.47
C LYS A 67 -8.30 -4.61 21.89
N TYR A 68 -8.29 -4.07 20.67
CA TYR A 68 -9.45 -3.46 20.02
C TYR A 68 -9.57 -3.95 18.57
N PRO A 69 -10.02 -5.21 18.33
CA PRO A 69 -10.16 -5.74 16.99
C PRO A 69 -11.25 -4.98 16.21
N SER A 70 -10.90 -4.48 15.03
CA SER A 70 -11.82 -3.75 14.16
C SER A 70 -11.46 -3.97 12.70
N ALA A 71 -12.48 -4.12 11.84
CA ALA A 71 -12.31 -4.19 10.40
C ALA A 71 -12.07 -2.80 9.74
N GLY A 72 -12.27 -1.70 10.47
CA GLY A 72 -12.12 -0.35 9.92
C GLY A 72 -10.69 0.22 9.96
N GLY A 73 -9.69 -0.62 10.24
CA GLY A 73 -8.27 -0.27 10.17
C GLY A 73 -7.84 0.89 11.07
N ILE A 74 -6.84 1.63 10.62
CA ILE A 74 -6.17 2.69 11.39
C ILE A 74 -7.12 3.86 11.71
N ALA A 75 -8.08 4.17 10.84
CA ALA A 75 -9.08 5.21 11.11
C ALA A 75 -9.92 4.91 12.36
N MET A 76 -10.23 3.63 12.60
CA MET A 76 -10.93 3.22 13.82
C MET A 76 -10.05 3.26 15.06
N ILE A 77 -8.74 3.00 14.90
CA ILE A 77 -7.76 3.20 15.97
C ILE A 77 -7.69 4.68 16.35
N LEU A 78 -7.59 5.58 15.38
CA LEU A 78 -7.60 7.03 15.60
C LEU A 78 -8.89 7.49 16.28
N ARG A 79 -10.05 7.02 15.81
CA ARG A 79 -11.34 7.33 16.43
C ARG A 79 -11.44 6.82 17.85
N LYS A 80 -10.79 5.71 18.18
CA LYS A 80 -10.76 5.17 19.54
C LYS A 80 -9.88 6.01 20.46
N SER A 81 -8.74 6.47 19.96
CA SER A 81 -7.79 7.28 20.74
C SER A 81 -8.23 8.73 20.94
N TYR A 82 -8.81 9.35 19.90
CA TYR A 82 -9.15 10.80 19.88
C TYR A 82 -10.67 11.07 19.89
N GLY A 83 -11.51 10.04 19.88
CA GLY A 83 -12.95 10.19 19.79
C GLY A 83 -13.46 10.64 18.41
N PRO A 84 -14.75 10.98 18.28
CA PRO A 84 -15.33 11.56 17.07
C PRO A 84 -14.95 13.06 16.96
N ALA A 85 -13.66 13.34 16.87
CA ALA A 85 -13.10 14.67 16.77
C ALA A 85 -12.66 15.00 15.34
N THR A 86 -12.58 16.29 15.00
CA THR A 86 -12.07 16.78 13.71
C THR A 86 -10.68 16.24 13.39
N ILE A 87 -9.82 16.09 14.41
CA ILE A 87 -8.47 15.53 14.27
C ILE A 87 -8.50 14.10 13.74
N THR A 88 -9.44 13.27 14.21
CA THR A 88 -9.63 11.90 13.71
C THR A 88 -9.96 11.91 12.22
N GLY A 89 -10.89 12.77 11.80
CA GLY A 89 -11.29 12.90 10.40
C GLY A 89 -10.14 13.40 9.52
N ALA A 90 -9.44 14.43 9.98
CA ALA A 90 -8.29 14.99 9.26
C ALA A 90 -7.15 13.97 9.11
N ALA A 91 -6.79 13.25 10.18
CA ALA A 91 -5.76 12.22 10.13
C ALA A 91 -6.14 11.04 9.22
N ALA A 92 -7.41 10.62 9.24
CA ALA A 92 -7.91 9.60 8.33
C ALA A 92 -7.85 10.05 6.85
N LEU A 93 -8.17 11.32 6.58
CA LEU A 93 -8.07 11.89 5.23
C LEU A 93 -6.62 12.01 4.76
N LEU A 94 -5.70 12.45 5.63
CA LEU A 94 -4.27 12.47 5.34
C LEU A 94 -3.75 11.08 5.00
N MET A 95 -4.24 10.05 5.70
CA MET A 95 -3.89 8.66 5.40
C MET A 95 -4.42 8.24 4.02
N ALA A 96 -5.65 8.60 3.67
CA ALA A 96 -6.20 8.33 2.35
C ALA A 96 -5.37 8.99 1.23
N ILE A 97 -4.97 10.25 1.41
CA ILE A 97 -4.08 10.96 0.48
C ILE A 97 -2.72 10.25 0.37
N SER A 98 -2.13 9.83 1.50
CA SER A 98 -0.88 9.08 1.51
C SER A 98 -0.97 7.77 0.71
N MET A 99 -2.11 7.08 0.76
CA MET A 99 -2.33 5.87 -0.04
C MET A 99 -2.37 6.20 -1.53
N VAL A 100 -3.08 7.26 -1.93
CA VAL A 100 -3.12 7.70 -3.34
C VAL A 100 -1.72 8.02 -3.87
N ILE A 101 -0.89 8.68 -3.06
CA ILE A 101 0.51 8.99 -3.43
C ILE A 101 1.32 7.70 -3.62
N ASN A 102 1.18 6.72 -2.72
CA ASN A 102 1.88 5.44 -2.82
C ASN A 102 1.47 4.65 -4.07
N GLU A 103 0.17 4.56 -4.37
CA GLU A 103 -0.31 3.91 -5.59
C GLU A 103 0.21 4.61 -6.85
N SER A 104 0.26 5.95 -6.84
CA SER A 104 0.81 6.73 -7.95
C SER A 104 2.31 6.45 -8.17
N LEU A 105 3.07 6.30 -7.08
CA LEU A 105 4.49 5.97 -7.13
C LEU A 105 4.71 4.58 -7.75
N VAL A 106 3.97 3.58 -7.30
CA VAL A 106 4.04 2.21 -7.84
C VAL A 106 3.67 2.19 -9.33
N ALA A 107 2.62 2.91 -9.72
CA ALA A 107 2.20 2.99 -11.12
C ALA A 107 3.26 3.63 -12.03
N ARG A 108 3.96 4.68 -11.57
CA ARG A 108 5.07 5.27 -12.32
C ARG A 108 6.26 4.32 -12.45
N THR A 109 6.61 3.59 -11.39
CA THR A 109 7.65 2.57 -11.44
C THR A 109 7.31 1.47 -12.45
N PHE A 110 6.06 1.03 -12.50
CA PHE A 110 5.61 0.09 -13.54
C PHE A 110 5.83 0.65 -14.95
N GLY A 111 5.45 1.91 -15.19
CA GLY A 111 5.66 2.57 -16.49
C GLY A 111 7.14 2.63 -16.88
N ALA A 112 8.01 3.02 -15.94
CA ALA A 112 9.46 3.09 -16.16
C ALA A 112 10.06 1.71 -16.49
N TYR A 113 9.75 0.68 -15.70
CA TYR A 113 10.25 -0.68 -15.99
C TYR A 113 9.70 -1.26 -17.28
N THR A 114 8.46 -0.95 -17.63
CA THR A 114 7.87 -1.40 -18.90
C THR A 114 8.62 -0.81 -20.09
N LEU A 115 8.93 0.50 -20.08
CA LEU A 115 9.69 1.12 -21.18
C LEU A 115 11.12 0.56 -21.27
N GLN A 116 11.79 0.37 -20.13
CA GLN A 116 13.11 -0.24 -20.07
C GLN A 116 13.13 -1.66 -20.67
N LEU A 117 12.09 -2.46 -20.43
CA LEU A 117 11.97 -3.81 -21.00
C LEU A 117 11.98 -3.81 -22.54
N PHE A 118 11.45 -2.75 -23.17
CA PHE A 118 11.41 -2.59 -24.62
C PHE A 118 12.56 -1.74 -25.19
N ASN A 119 13.56 -1.37 -24.37
CA ASN A 119 14.65 -0.46 -24.75
C ASN A 119 14.16 0.88 -25.34
N ILE A 120 13.02 1.38 -24.85
CA ILE A 120 12.49 2.69 -25.23
C ILE A 120 13.05 3.70 -24.23
N ASP A 121 13.59 4.81 -24.74
CA ASP A 121 14.09 5.90 -23.89
C ASP A 121 13.03 6.38 -22.90
N ASP A 122 13.49 6.73 -21.70
CA ASP A 122 12.62 7.22 -20.62
C ASP A 122 12.04 8.60 -20.99
N ASN A 123 10.87 8.56 -21.62
CA ASN A 123 10.06 9.74 -21.86
C ASN A 123 9.05 9.86 -20.72
N GLY A 124 9.20 10.91 -19.90
CA GLY A 124 8.32 11.17 -18.75
C GLY A 124 6.84 11.20 -19.12
N PHE A 125 6.48 11.56 -20.35
CA PHE A 125 5.11 11.47 -20.86
C PHE A 125 4.65 10.02 -21.04
N LEU A 126 5.47 9.14 -21.62
CA LEU A 126 5.13 7.73 -21.81
C LEU A 126 5.03 6.98 -20.48
N VAL A 127 5.93 7.28 -19.52
CA VAL A 127 5.84 6.73 -18.15
C VAL A 127 4.52 7.13 -17.50
N ALA A 128 4.13 8.41 -17.60
CA ALA A 128 2.87 8.90 -17.05
C ALA A 128 1.66 8.25 -17.74
N LEU A 129 1.69 8.09 -19.07
CA LEU A 129 0.63 7.45 -19.84
C LEU A 129 0.44 5.99 -19.42
N LEU A 130 1.53 5.22 -19.27
CA LEU A 130 1.49 3.83 -18.81
C LEU A 130 1.02 3.72 -17.35
N ALA A 131 1.46 4.63 -16.49
CA ALA A 131 1.03 4.68 -15.09
C ALA A 131 -0.48 4.92 -14.96
N VAL A 132 -1.01 5.92 -15.68
CA VAL A 132 -2.46 6.21 -15.72
C VAL A 132 -3.21 5.03 -16.34
N GLY A 133 -2.69 4.43 -17.42
CA GLY A 133 -3.25 3.24 -18.05
C GLY A 133 -3.36 2.07 -17.07
N LEU A 134 -2.33 1.82 -16.27
CA LEU A 134 -2.34 0.77 -15.24
C LEU A 134 -3.40 1.05 -14.16
N ILE A 135 -3.52 2.29 -13.69
CA ILE A 135 -4.53 2.67 -12.67
C ILE A 135 -5.94 2.48 -13.23
N ILE A 136 -6.20 2.93 -14.47
CA ILE A 136 -7.50 2.73 -15.12
C ILE A 136 -7.79 1.24 -15.30
N PHE A 137 -6.81 0.45 -15.72
CA PHE A 137 -6.95 -1.00 -15.84
C PHE A 137 -7.30 -1.65 -14.48
N ALA A 138 -6.55 -1.33 -13.42
CA ALA A 138 -6.82 -1.83 -12.08
C ALA A 138 -8.22 -1.42 -11.57
N PHE A 139 -8.65 -0.19 -11.87
CA PHE A 139 -9.99 0.29 -11.56
C PHE A 139 -11.08 -0.48 -12.32
N LEU A 140 -10.88 -0.76 -13.61
CA LEU A 140 -11.79 -1.59 -14.40
C LEU A 140 -11.87 -3.02 -13.85
N VAL A 141 -10.74 -3.62 -13.47
CA VAL A 141 -10.70 -4.94 -12.82
C VAL A 141 -11.46 -4.91 -11.49
N ASN A 142 -11.29 -3.86 -10.68
CA ASN A 142 -12.01 -3.68 -9.43
C ASN A 142 -13.53 -3.62 -9.63
N ILE A 143 -14.00 -2.89 -10.65
CA ILE A 143 -15.42 -2.83 -11.01
C ILE A 143 -15.93 -4.18 -11.54
N ALA A 144 -15.15 -4.84 -12.40
CA ALA A 144 -15.51 -6.12 -13.00
C ALA A 144 -15.66 -7.24 -11.95
N GLY A 145 -14.86 -7.18 -10.88
CA GLY A 145 -14.89 -8.14 -9.76
C GLY A 145 -16.25 -8.31 -9.08
N ASN A 146 -17.18 -7.36 -9.20
CA ASN A 146 -18.54 -7.52 -8.68
C ASN A 146 -19.54 -8.13 -9.68
N LYS A 147 -19.24 -8.13 -10.99
CA LYS A 147 -20.13 -8.69 -12.04
C LYS A 147 -19.65 -10.04 -12.57
N VAL A 148 -18.36 -10.31 -12.55
CA VAL A 148 -17.76 -11.56 -13.06
C VAL A 148 -17.81 -12.68 -12.02
N ILE A 149 -17.81 -12.35 -10.72
CA ILE A 149 -17.84 -13.33 -9.61
C ILE A 149 -19.27 -13.76 -9.24
N SER A 150 -20.30 -12.97 -9.60
CA SER A 150 -21.71 -13.35 -9.32
C SER A 150 -22.33 -14.27 -10.38
N ASN A 151 -21.64 -14.51 -11.51
CA ASN A 151 -22.11 -15.32 -12.63
C ASN A 151 -21.22 -16.55 -12.90
N ILE A 152 -20.42 -16.97 -11.92
CA ILE A 152 -19.77 -18.29 -11.87
C ILE A 152 -20.28 -19.02 -10.63
#